data_AF-A0A1F9FUY0-F1
#
_entry.id   AF-A0A1F9FUY0-F1
#
_cell.length_a   1.000
_cell.length_b   1.000
_cell.length_c   1.000
_cell.angle_alpha   90.00
_cell.angle_beta   90.00
_cell.angle_gamma   90.00
#
_symmetry.space_group_name_H-M   'P 1'
#
loop_
_entity.id
_entity.type
_entity.pdbx_description
1 polymer ?
#
loop_
_entity_poly.entity_id
_entity_poly.type
_entity_poly.pdbx_seq_one_letter_code
_entity_poly.pdbx_strand_id
1 'polypeptide(L)'
;MEQIPVIKNPKKEFSSWRGFFVSRPLVAASSSHFKDPEGWKRIKVSQFTFLKSFKTVFLKTFQGAVDCYVHDVDGNSMIPWKIKESNIQISEAFQSTDGRYFIEAQTGSHDCVLHDDPESSVNGQWFYMESAHSFQHLRGDMSLVDTGDYDSNEFSEVIFQVHAYNYDGYVLYTKRFKEKAEMGWEYH
;
A
#
# COMPACT_ATOMS: atom_id res chain seq x y z
N MET A 1 -36.80 -4.44 -6.01
CA MET A 1 -35.35 -4.22 -6.20
C MET A 1 -34.92 -3.23 -5.14
N GLU A 2 -34.08 -3.64 -4.19
CA GLU A 2 -33.48 -2.71 -3.23
C GLU A 2 -32.58 -1.72 -3.97
N GLN A 3 -32.72 -0.45 -3.63
CA GLN A 3 -31.92 0.62 -4.21
C GLN A 3 -30.52 0.55 -3.63
N ILE A 4 -29.54 0.13 -4.44
CA ILE A 4 -28.14 0.12 -4.04
C ILE A 4 -27.72 1.57 -3.75
N PRO A 5 -27.18 1.87 -2.55
CA PRO A 5 -26.68 3.21 -2.25
C PRO A 5 -25.57 3.58 -3.23
N VAL A 6 -25.69 4.76 -3.86
CA VAL A 6 -24.69 5.28 -4.80
C VAL A 6 -24.14 6.58 -4.24
N ILE A 7 -22.82 6.66 -4.03
CA ILE A 7 -22.16 7.93 -3.75
C ILE A 7 -22.14 8.74 -5.05
N LYS A 8 -22.81 9.89 -5.03
CA LYS A 8 -22.76 10.87 -6.12
C LYS A 8 -21.51 11.73 -5.92
N ASN A 9 -20.64 11.75 -6.93
CA ASN A 9 -19.34 12.45 -7.07
C ASN A 9 -18.20 11.44 -7.27
N PRO A 10 -18.11 10.81 -8.45
CA PRO A 10 -16.99 9.95 -8.75
C PRO A 10 -15.69 10.78 -8.74
N LYS A 11 -14.81 10.50 -7.79
CA LYS A 11 -13.49 11.12 -7.74
C LYS A 11 -12.51 10.30 -8.57
N LYS A 12 -11.48 10.96 -9.13
CA LYS A 12 -10.40 10.30 -9.87
C LYS A 12 -9.67 9.23 -9.04
N GLU A 13 -9.56 9.42 -7.72
CA GLU A 13 -9.00 8.40 -6.83
C GLU A 13 -9.75 7.06 -6.89
N PHE A 14 -10.99 7.05 -7.38
CA PHE A 14 -11.81 5.86 -7.57
C PHE A 14 -11.91 5.37 -9.02
N SER A 15 -11.10 5.89 -9.95
CA SER A 15 -11.10 5.44 -11.34
C SER A 15 -10.36 4.12 -11.50
N SER A 16 -10.82 3.23 -12.40
CA SER A 16 -10.13 1.99 -12.78
C SER A 16 -8.67 2.25 -13.17
N TRP A 17 -7.84 1.21 -13.24
CA TRP A 17 -6.48 1.31 -13.79
C TRP A 17 -6.38 2.12 -15.11
N ARG A 18 -7.37 1.98 -16.02
CA ARG A 18 -7.42 2.75 -17.29
C ARG A 18 -7.91 4.21 -17.16
N GLY A 19 -8.16 4.70 -15.95
CA GLY A 19 -8.69 6.03 -15.68
C GLY A 19 -10.20 6.19 -15.92
N PHE A 20 -10.93 5.12 -16.25
CA PHE A 20 -12.38 5.16 -16.38
C PHE A 20 -13.08 5.21 -15.03
N PHE A 21 -14.18 5.96 -14.94
CA PHE A 21 -15.04 5.94 -13.77
C PHE A 21 -15.78 4.61 -13.71
N VAL A 22 -15.58 3.86 -12.62
CA VAL A 22 -16.27 2.60 -12.36
C VAL A 22 -17.04 2.72 -11.05
N SER A 23 -18.25 2.15 -11.00
CA SER A 23 -19.00 2.02 -9.75
C SER A 23 -18.31 0.97 -8.88
N ARG A 24 -17.66 1.42 -7.81
CA ARG A 24 -16.90 0.53 -6.93
C ARG A 24 -17.73 0.05 -5.73
N PRO A 25 -17.46 -1.17 -5.21
CA PRO A 25 -18.04 -1.64 -3.97
C PRO A 25 -17.74 -0.63 -2.85
N LEU A 26 -18.80 -0.18 -2.18
CA LEU A 26 -18.68 0.55 -0.93
C LEU A 26 -18.51 -0.49 0.18
N VAL A 27 -17.55 -0.28 1.08
CA VAL A 27 -17.55 -1.00 2.35
C VAL A 27 -18.74 -0.46 3.13
N ALA A 28 -19.80 -1.25 3.23
CA ALA A 28 -20.96 -0.95 4.04
C ALA A 28 -20.87 -1.77 5.33
N ALA A 29 -20.39 -1.16 6.41
CA ALA A 29 -20.49 -1.76 7.73
C ALA A 29 -21.96 -1.70 8.18
N SER A 30 -22.66 -2.83 8.17
CA SER A 30 -24.07 -2.93 8.54
C SER A 30 -24.30 -2.99 10.07
N SER A 31 -23.25 -2.82 10.88
CA SER A 31 -23.27 -2.94 12.34
C SER A 31 -22.45 -1.83 13.00
N SER A 32 -22.51 -1.73 14.33
CA SER A 32 -21.76 -0.75 15.14
C SER A 32 -20.23 -0.98 15.18
N HIS A 33 -19.75 -2.02 14.49
CA HIS A 33 -18.36 -2.47 14.51
C HIS A 33 -17.59 -1.83 13.35
N PHE A 34 -17.36 -0.52 13.50
CA PHE A 34 -16.56 0.32 12.59
C PHE A 34 -15.46 1.08 13.35
N LYS A 35 -15.38 0.86 14.67
CA LYS A 35 -14.39 1.54 15.49
C LYS A 35 -13.03 0.97 15.16
N ASP A 36 -12.03 1.83 15.19
CA ASP A 36 -10.63 1.44 15.15
C ASP A 36 -10.11 1.34 16.60
N PRO A 37 -10.14 0.14 17.23
CA PRO A 37 -9.63 -0.03 18.59
C PRO A 37 -8.13 0.23 18.70
N GLU A 38 -7.38 0.00 17.62
CA GLU A 38 -5.93 0.24 17.58
C GLU A 38 -5.59 1.72 17.37
N GLY A 39 -6.55 2.51 16.91
CA GLY A 39 -6.49 3.98 16.82
C GLY A 39 -5.45 4.47 15.82
N TRP A 40 -5.41 3.86 14.63
CA TRP A 40 -4.48 4.19 13.57
C TRP A 40 -4.65 5.65 13.14
N LYS A 41 -3.53 6.37 13.11
CA LYS A 41 -3.50 7.78 12.70
C LYS A 41 -2.33 8.03 11.78
N ARG A 42 -2.56 8.84 10.74
CA ARG A 42 -1.48 9.36 9.92
C ARG A 42 -0.53 10.19 10.79
N ILE A 43 0.76 9.95 10.63
CA ILE A 43 1.83 10.69 11.29
C ILE A 43 2.72 11.39 10.26
N LYS A 44 3.47 12.39 10.72
CA LYS A 44 4.55 12.97 9.91
C LYS A 44 5.73 12.00 9.89
N VAL A 45 6.47 11.98 8.80
CA VAL A 45 7.72 11.18 8.68
C VAL A 45 8.72 11.51 9.80
N SER A 46 8.76 12.76 10.28
CA SER A 46 9.59 13.16 11.42
C SER A 46 9.22 12.50 12.75
N GLN A 47 8.03 11.91 12.86
CA GLN A 47 7.56 11.17 14.03
C GLN A 47 7.80 9.66 13.91
N PHE A 48 8.24 9.18 12.74
CA PHE A 48 8.51 7.77 12.52
C PHE A 48 9.85 7.36 13.16
N THR A 49 9.76 6.67 14.29
CA THR A 49 10.91 6.31 15.15
C THR A 49 11.94 5.41 14.46
N PHE A 50 11.50 4.53 13.55
CA PHE A 50 12.35 3.47 12.99
C PHE A 50 12.92 3.78 11.61
N LEU A 51 12.99 5.06 11.21
CA LEU A 51 13.38 5.46 9.84
C LEU A 51 14.67 4.80 9.34
N LYS A 52 15.72 4.77 10.16
CA LYS A 52 17.00 4.16 9.77
C LYS A 52 16.87 2.65 9.54
N SER A 53 16.30 1.93 10.51
CA SER A 53 16.07 0.48 10.41
C SER A 53 15.16 0.14 9.24
N PHE A 54 14.13 0.96 9.01
CA PHE A 54 13.23 0.82 7.88
C PHE A 54 13.95 0.93 6.54
N LYS A 55 14.85 1.90 6.36
CA LYS A 55 15.61 2.03 5.11
C LYS A 55 16.46 0.78 4.84
N THR A 56 17.09 0.21 5.87
CA THR A 56 17.81 -1.07 5.74
C THR A 56 16.88 -2.22 5.35
N VAL A 57 15.68 -2.28 5.94
CA VAL A 57 14.65 -3.26 5.59
C VAL A 57 14.21 -3.12 4.13
N PHE A 58 13.88 -1.91 3.68
CA PHE A 58 13.47 -1.64 2.32
C PHE A 58 14.53 -2.08 1.31
N LEU A 59 15.80 -1.73 1.54
CA LEU A 59 16.90 -2.18 0.69
C LEU A 59 17.02 -3.70 0.64
N LYS A 60 16.82 -4.39 1.77
CA LYS A 60 16.86 -5.85 1.85
C LYS A 60 15.69 -6.50 1.10
N THR A 61 14.49 -5.91 1.16
CA THR A 61 13.30 -6.41 0.46
C THR A 61 13.51 -6.45 -1.06
N PHE A 62 14.18 -5.43 -1.61
CA PHE A 62 14.44 -5.33 -3.05
C PHE A 62 15.89 -5.68 -3.43
N GLN A 63 16.60 -6.40 -2.55
CA GLN A 63 18.00 -6.74 -2.79
C GLN A 63 18.12 -7.82 -3.88
N GLY A 64 18.72 -7.46 -5.03
CA GLY A 64 18.94 -8.35 -6.17
C GLY A 64 20.30 -8.15 -6.87
N ALA A 65 20.54 -8.85 -7.98
CA ALA A 65 21.70 -8.60 -8.85
C ALA A 65 21.64 -7.19 -9.47
N VAL A 66 20.40 -6.75 -9.75
CA VAL A 66 19.99 -5.38 -10.04
C VAL A 66 18.81 -5.09 -9.10
N ASP A 67 18.85 -3.97 -8.36
CA ASP A 67 17.81 -3.66 -7.37
C ASP A 67 16.50 -3.23 -8.09
N CYS A 68 16.63 -2.49 -9.20
CA CYS A 68 15.55 -2.22 -10.15
C CYS A 68 16.11 -1.61 -11.46
N TYR A 69 15.23 -1.39 -12.43
CA TYR A 69 15.56 -0.72 -13.68
C TYR A 69 14.87 0.64 -13.75
N VAL A 70 15.55 1.61 -14.37
CA VAL A 70 15.00 2.94 -14.64
C VAL A 70 15.16 3.27 -16.11
N HIS A 71 14.28 4.12 -16.64
CA HIS A 71 14.47 4.68 -17.98
C HIS A 71 15.77 5.49 -18.04
N ASP A 72 16.51 5.34 -19.14
CA ASP A 72 17.62 6.22 -19.47
C ASP A 72 17.14 7.66 -19.73
N VAL A 73 18.10 8.58 -19.88
CA VAL A 73 17.81 10.02 -20.03
C VAL A 73 16.90 10.31 -21.23
N ASP A 74 16.97 9.46 -22.27
CA ASP A 74 16.20 9.60 -23.50
C ASP A 74 14.88 8.81 -23.47
N GLY A 75 14.60 8.04 -22.40
CA GLY A 75 13.41 7.22 -22.23
C GLY A 75 13.36 5.94 -23.07
N ASN A 76 14.42 5.65 -23.83
CA ASN A 76 14.41 4.62 -24.89
C ASN A 76 14.92 3.26 -24.41
N SER A 77 15.57 3.20 -23.25
CA SER A 77 16.12 1.95 -22.71
C SER A 77 16.02 1.90 -21.20
N MET A 78 15.91 0.68 -20.66
CA MET A 78 15.92 0.43 -19.22
C MET A 78 17.33 0.08 -18.78
N ILE A 79 17.88 0.85 -17.83
CA ILE A 79 19.21 0.64 -17.29
C ILE A 79 19.15 0.15 -15.83
N PRO A 80 20.06 -0.75 -15.41
CA PRO A 80 20.18 -1.16 -14.03
C PRO A 80 20.41 0.04 -13.10
N TRP A 81 19.69 0.10 -12.00
CA TRP A 81 19.83 1.12 -10.97
C TRP A 81 19.97 0.49 -9.57
N LYS A 82 20.84 1.11 -8.77
CA LYS A 82 21.12 0.72 -7.39
C LYS A 82 20.36 1.65 -6.46
N ILE A 83 19.49 1.11 -5.63
CA ILE A 83 18.72 1.91 -4.68
C ILE A 83 19.65 2.27 -3.52
N LYS A 84 19.79 3.56 -3.21
CA LYS A 84 20.54 4.03 -2.03
C LYS A 84 19.57 4.42 -0.93
N GLU A 85 20.00 4.35 0.32
CA GLU A 85 19.20 4.82 1.46
C GLU A 85 18.69 6.26 1.30
N SER A 86 19.48 7.12 0.65
CA SER A 86 19.11 8.52 0.37
C SER A 86 17.96 8.64 -0.63
N ASN A 87 17.73 7.63 -1.47
CA ASN A 87 16.63 7.63 -2.44
C ASN A 87 15.30 7.21 -1.82
N ILE A 88 15.33 6.52 -0.67
CA ILE A 88 14.13 6.00 -0.01
C ILE A 88 13.41 7.14 0.71
N GLN A 89 12.16 7.34 0.32
CA GLN A 89 11.23 8.30 0.89
C GLN A 89 10.00 7.57 1.41
N ILE A 90 9.42 8.10 2.49
CA ILE A 90 8.14 7.66 3.02
C ILE A 90 7.09 8.65 2.51
N SER A 91 6.17 8.18 1.68
CA SER A 91 5.04 8.97 1.18
C SER A 91 3.91 9.03 2.21
N GLU A 92 3.66 7.91 2.88
CA GLU A 92 2.64 7.79 3.91
C GLU A 92 3.13 7.01 5.13
N ALA A 93 2.68 7.41 6.32
CA ALA A 93 2.94 6.68 7.54
C ALA A 93 1.75 6.78 8.48
N PHE A 94 1.34 5.63 9.02
CA PHE A 94 0.31 5.50 10.03
C PHE A 94 0.88 4.83 11.26
N GLN A 95 0.42 5.25 12.42
CA GLN A 95 0.84 4.71 13.71
C GLN A 95 -0.39 4.31 14.53
N SER A 96 -0.35 3.13 15.12
CA SER A 96 -1.31 2.68 16.13
C SER A 96 -1.00 3.26 17.51
N THR A 97 -1.96 3.22 18.42
CA THR A 97 -1.79 3.68 19.80
C THR A 97 -0.70 2.94 20.57
N ASP A 98 -0.43 1.68 20.24
CA ASP A 98 0.63 0.84 20.82
C ASP A 98 1.97 0.92 20.06
N GLY A 99 2.08 1.82 19.08
CA GLY A 99 3.36 2.16 18.45
C GLY A 99 3.80 1.27 17.29
N ARG A 100 2.88 0.50 16.70
CA ARG A 100 3.07 -0.19 15.42
C ARG A 100 2.84 0.77 14.26
N TYR A 101 3.34 0.41 13.09
CA TYR A 101 3.26 1.23 11.89
C TYR A 101 2.81 0.44 10.69
N PHE A 102 2.09 1.08 9.79
CA PHE A 102 2.17 0.72 8.39
C PHE A 102 2.48 1.97 7.56
N ILE A 103 3.36 1.80 6.58
CA ILE A 103 3.99 2.90 5.85
C ILE A 103 4.06 2.57 4.38
N GLU A 104 3.89 3.60 3.56
CA GLU A 104 4.14 3.55 2.13
C GLU A 104 5.49 4.21 1.84
N ALA A 105 6.30 3.54 1.03
CA ALA A 105 7.61 4.03 0.65
C ALA A 105 7.87 3.94 -0.85
N GLN A 106 8.74 4.83 -1.31
CA GLN A 106 9.08 4.99 -2.71
C GLN A 106 10.55 5.40 -2.88
N THR A 107 11.05 5.23 -4.10
CA THR A 107 12.34 5.74 -4.53
C THR A 107 12.13 7.09 -5.22
N GLY A 108 12.48 8.18 -4.52
CA GLY A 108 11.91 9.52 -4.74
C GLY A 108 12.14 10.26 -6.06
N SER A 109 12.64 9.64 -7.14
CA SER A 109 12.83 10.36 -8.40
C SER A 109 12.91 9.52 -9.69
N HIS A 110 12.71 8.21 -9.66
CA HIS A 110 12.75 7.40 -10.88
C HIS A 110 11.64 6.35 -10.87
N ASP A 111 11.10 6.05 -12.05
CA ASP A 111 10.26 4.88 -12.29
C ASP A 111 11.14 3.62 -12.22
N CYS A 112 11.39 3.21 -10.98
CA CYS A 112 12.19 2.06 -10.60
C CYS A 112 11.28 0.83 -10.62
N VAL A 113 11.44 -0.02 -11.63
CA VAL A 113 10.62 -1.25 -11.81
C VAL A 113 11.46 -2.50 -11.54
N LEU A 114 10.81 -3.56 -11.07
CA LEU A 114 11.47 -4.81 -10.75
C LEU A 114 12.02 -5.48 -12.02
N HIS A 115 13.17 -6.15 -11.91
CA HIS A 115 13.79 -6.86 -13.03
C HIS A 115 12.89 -7.96 -13.59
N ASP A 116 12.35 -8.79 -12.69
CA ASP A 116 11.59 -9.99 -13.05
C ASP A 116 10.12 -9.65 -13.37
N ASP A 117 9.70 -8.41 -13.08
CA ASP A 117 8.38 -7.89 -13.35
C ASP A 117 8.46 -6.38 -13.65
N PRO A 118 8.74 -6.00 -14.90
CA PRO A 118 8.85 -4.60 -15.31
C PRO A 118 7.56 -3.79 -15.19
N GLU A 119 6.42 -4.45 -14.96
CA GLU A 119 5.14 -3.81 -14.70
C GLU A 119 4.95 -3.50 -13.20
N SER A 120 5.74 -4.15 -12.34
CA SER A 120 5.76 -3.89 -10.88
C SER A 120 6.75 -2.79 -10.51
N SER A 121 6.22 -1.68 -10.01
CA SER A 121 7.01 -0.56 -9.50
C SER A 121 7.56 -0.84 -8.10
N VAL A 122 8.78 -0.41 -7.80
CA VAL A 122 9.35 -0.34 -6.43
C VAL A 122 8.83 0.89 -5.69
N ASN A 123 8.12 1.80 -6.37
CA ASN A 123 7.45 2.94 -5.75
C ASN A 123 6.07 2.53 -5.21
N GLY A 124 5.60 3.21 -4.16
CA GLY A 124 4.28 2.96 -3.57
C GLY A 124 4.18 1.64 -2.79
N GLN A 125 5.30 1.17 -2.23
CA GLN A 125 5.39 -0.12 -1.56
C GLN A 125 4.99 0.00 -0.09
N TRP A 126 4.01 -0.81 0.33
CA TRP A 126 3.52 -0.82 1.70
C TRP A 126 4.24 -1.83 2.58
N PHE A 127 4.50 -1.42 3.82
CA PHE A 127 5.13 -2.23 4.85
C PHE A 127 4.36 -2.11 6.15
N TYR A 128 4.27 -3.20 6.91
CA TYR A 128 3.82 -3.21 8.29
C TYR A 128 5.02 -3.45 9.22
N MET A 129 5.07 -2.75 10.35
CA MET A 129 6.15 -2.83 11.32
C MET A 129 5.62 -2.83 12.74
N GLU A 130 5.99 -3.84 13.52
CA GLU A 130 5.72 -3.88 14.96
C GLU A 130 6.89 -3.30 15.77
N SER A 131 8.10 -3.39 15.24
CA SER A 131 9.30 -2.84 15.85
C SER A 131 10.41 -2.66 14.81
N ALA A 132 11.57 -2.16 15.22
CA ALA A 132 12.75 -2.05 14.36
C ALA A 132 13.22 -3.39 13.75
N HIS A 133 12.80 -4.53 14.32
CA HIS A 133 13.22 -5.87 13.90
C HIS A 133 12.07 -6.78 13.47
N SER A 134 10.82 -6.32 13.58
CA SER A 134 9.63 -7.05 13.15
C SER A 134 8.94 -6.23 12.07
N PHE A 135 9.10 -6.66 10.83
CA PHE A 135 8.53 -6.02 9.66
C PHE A 135 7.96 -7.06 8.70
N GLN A 136 7.00 -6.62 7.90
CA GLN A 136 6.40 -7.38 6.83
C GLN A 136 6.24 -6.46 5.62
N HIS A 137 6.75 -6.89 4.47
CA HIS A 137 6.39 -6.28 3.19
C HIS A 137 4.99 -6.77 2.80
N LEU A 138 4.11 -5.84 2.42
CA LEU A 138 2.73 -6.13 2.08
C LEU A 138 2.58 -6.32 0.56
N ARG A 139 2.65 -5.21 -0.19
CA ARG A 139 2.73 -5.12 -1.66
C ARG A 139 2.74 -3.64 -2.09
N GLY A 140 2.95 -3.38 -3.37
CA GLY A 140 2.70 -2.08 -4.00
C GLY A 140 1.27 -1.94 -4.53
N ASP A 141 1.03 -0.87 -5.27
CA ASP A 141 -0.22 -0.61 -6.00
C ASP A 141 -1.45 -0.57 -5.10
N MET A 142 -1.29 -0.01 -3.90
CA MET A 142 -2.34 0.06 -2.90
C MET A 142 -2.57 1.47 -2.38
N SER A 143 -3.82 1.78 -2.07
CA SER A 143 -4.22 2.99 -1.34
C SER A 143 -5.06 2.61 -0.14
N LEU A 144 -4.75 3.19 1.03
CA LEU A 144 -5.51 2.93 2.25
C LEU A 144 -6.96 3.41 2.08
N VAL A 145 -7.90 2.52 2.38
CA VAL A 145 -9.34 2.84 2.35
C VAL A 145 -9.84 3.11 3.77
N ASP A 146 -9.62 2.16 4.68
CA ASP A 146 -10.15 2.26 6.05
C ASP A 146 -9.43 1.32 7.04
N THR A 147 -9.57 1.62 8.33
CA THR A 147 -9.14 0.79 9.46
C THR A 147 -10.29 0.62 10.45
N GLY A 148 -10.57 -0.61 10.87
CA GLY A 148 -11.65 -0.87 11.83
C GLY A 148 -11.76 -2.33 12.23
N ASP A 149 -12.34 -2.57 13.40
CA ASP A 149 -12.71 -3.91 13.89
C ASP A 149 -14.02 -4.35 13.24
N TYR A 150 -13.93 -5.10 12.14
CA TYR A 150 -15.07 -5.50 11.32
C TYR A 150 -15.59 -6.90 11.68
N ASP A 151 -14.82 -7.70 12.40
CA ASP A 151 -15.20 -9.05 12.84
C ASP A 151 -15.49 -9.14 14.36
N SER A 152 -15.41 -8.03 15.09
CA SER A 152 -15.62 -7.90 16.54
C SER A 152 -14.58 -8.62 17.40
N ASN A 153 -13.31 -8.63 16.96
CA ASN A 153 -12.20 -9.29 17.65
C ASN A 153 -11.33 -8.34 18.52
N GLU A 154 -11.70 -7.07 18.65
CA GLU A 154 -10.96 -5.98 19.34
C GLU A 154 -9.63 -5.57 18.69
N PHE A 155 -9.31 -6.09 17.51
CA PHE A 155 -8.21 -5.65 16.66
C PHE A 155 -8.76 -5.00 15.39
N SER A 156 -7.98 -4.09 14.81
CA SER A 156 -8.37 -3.43 13.58
C SER A 156 -7.94 -4.27 12.38
N GLU A 157 -8.89 -4.53 11.49
CA GLU A 157 -8.59 -4.91 10.12
C GLU A 157 -8.26 -3.67 9.29
N VAL A 158 -7.46 -3.87 8.24
CA VAL A 158 -7.00 -2.78 7.37
C VAL A 158 -7.38 -3.09 5.94
N ILE A 159 -8.14 -2.19 5.31
CA ILE A 159 -8.58 -2.32 3.93
C ILE A 159 -7.74 -1.40 3.05
N PHE A 160 -7.14 -2.00 2.04
CA PHE A 160 -6.56 -1.27 0.92
C PHE A 160 -7.37 -1.52 -0.33
N GLN A 161 -7.44 -0.50 -1.15
CA GLN A 161 -7.82 -0.61 -2.54
C GLN A 161 -6.57 -0.89 -3.36
N VAL A 162 -6.68 -1.80 -4.33
CA VAL A 162 -5.60 -2.21 -5.23
C VAL A 162 -5.82 -1.63 -6.62
N HIS A 163 -4.78 -0.99 -7.17
CA HIS A 163 -4.70 -0.41 -8.52
C HIS A 163 -3.44 -0.85 -9.24
N ALA A 164 -3.43 -2.08 -9.72
CA ALA A 164 -2.29 -2.67 -10.38
C ALA A 164 -2.51 -2.74 -11.89
N TYR A 165 -1.44 -3.06 -12.64
CA TYR A 165 -1.55 -3.28 -14.06
C TYR A 165 -2.53 -4.41 -14.38
N ASN A 166 -3.53 -4.12 -15.23
CA ASN A 166 -4.61 -5.05 -15.60
C ASN A 166 -5.41 -5.67 -14.44
N TYR A 167 -5.32 -5.12 -13.23
CA TYR A 167 -6.00 -5.63 -12.05
C TYR A 167 -6.45 -4.49 -11.14
N ASP A 168 -7.73 -4.48 -10.78
CA ASP A 168 -8.26 -3.63 -9.71
C ASP A 168 -8.89 -4.52 -8.64
N GLY A 169 -8.89 -4.05 -7.40
CA GLY A 169 -9.53 -4.80 -6.32
C GLY A 169 -9.41 -4.15 -4.96
N TYR A 170 -9.54 -5.00 -3.95
CA TYR A 170 -9.39 -4.69 -2.54
C TYR A 170 -8.67 -5.83 -1.85
N VAL A 171 -7.86 -5.48 -0.86
CA VAL A 171 -7.27 -6.44 0.08
C VAL A 171 -7.62 -6.03 1.50
N LEU A 172 -8.12 -7.00 2.24
CA LEU A 172 -8.37 -6.91 3.68
C LEU A 172 -7.25 -7.65 4.40
N TYR A 173 -6.47 -6.95 5.22
CA TYR A 173 -5.51 -7.55 6.12
C TYR A 173 -6.14 -7.73 7.51
N THR A 174 -5.95 -8.92 8.08
CA THR A 174 -6.49 -9.30 9.40
C THR A 174 -5.39 -9.88 10.28
N LYS A 175 -5.70 -10.09 11.58
CA LYS A 175 -4.78 -10.71 12.56
C LYS A 175 -3.39 -10.08 12.55
N ARG A 176 -3.33 -8.74 12.53
CA ARG A 176 -2.09 -7.95 12.44
C ARG A 176 -1.27 -8.30 11.19
N PHE A 177 -1.91 -8.22 10.03
CA PHE A 177 -1.33 -8.46 8.70
C PHE A 177 -0.83 -9.89 8.44
N LYS A 178 -1.10 -10.84 9.35
CA LYS A 178 -0.72 -12.26 9.17
C LYS A 178 -1.60 -13.01 8.19
N GLU A 179 -2.84 -12.55 8.02
CA GLU A 179 -3.80 -13.10 7.09
C GLU A 179 -4.32 -12.00 6.17
N LYS A 180 -4.71 -12.40 4.96
CA LYS A 180 -5.34 -11.50 4.00
C LYS A 180 -6.44 -12.20 3.21
N ALA A 181 -7.45 -11.43 2.83
CA ALA A 181 -8.45 -11.79 1.85
C ALA A 181 -8.41 -10.77 0.71
N GLU A 182 -8.45 -11.23 -0.53
CA GLU A 182 -8.43 -10.38 -1.72
C GLU A 182 -9.69 -10.59 -2.55
N MET A 183 -10.25 -9.49 -3.05
CA MET A 183 -11.30 -9.49 -4.04
C MET A 183 -10.90 -8.52 -5.13
N GLY A 184 -10.82 -9.00 -6.38
CA GLY A 184 -10.47 -8.15 -7.50
C GLY A 184 -10.99 -8.70 -8.81
N TRP A 185 -10.67 -7.99 -9.87
CA TRP A 185 -11.04 -8.34 -11.23
C TRP A 185 -9.91 -7.95 -12.18
N GLU A 186 -9.71 -8.82 -13.16
CA GLU A 186 -8.72 -8.66 -14.22
C GLU A 186 -9.42 -8.17 -15.49
N TYR A 187 -8.69 -7.44 -16.32
CA TYR A 187 -9.21 -6.87 -17.56
C TYR A 187 -8.92 -7.72 -18.81
N HIS A 188 -8.22 -8.85 -18.64
CA HIS A 188 -7.77 -9.74 -19.71
C HIS A 188 -7.98 -11.21 -19.35
#